data_AF-A0A7C5U833-F1
#
_entry.id   AF-A0A7C5U833-F1
#
_cell.length_a   1.000
_cell.length_b   1.000
_cell.length_c   1.000
_cell.angle_alpha   90.00
_cell.angle_beta   90.00
_cell.angle_gamma   90.00
#
_symmetry.space_group_name_H-M   'P 1'
#
loop_
_entity.id
_entity.type
_entity.pdbx_description
1 polymer ?
#
loop_
_entity_poly.entity_id
_entity_poly.type
_entity_poly.pdbx_seq_one_letter_code
_entity_poly.pdbx_strand_id
1 'polypeptide(L)'
;MALTAEKVKEVGRAAGADLVGIASIDRFEGAPLEMHPASILPEAESVIVLAFRILRGALRGIEEGTYFAAYPSMCYAGINLNFAPKALYDLSRFIEDNGYEAVPYQNMVIDASIDITHGTPKDRKPVAHGRPAPDVLLHFRIAATAAGLGEIGYSKVFLTPQFGPRQRLAVIITDAPLKPDPQIPPGTICDRCMNCVRECPVGAISRDRTVSVKIGDYTYEWGELDVDKCTLAYTGGIKENNPFAPADLPPLEEALKDIWGTLNKVSFNRSSLNLFHHYGAIGGAKGCIRACMIHLEETGKISNLFEKPFRRRPAWWLS
;
A
#
# COMPACT_ATOMS: atom_id res chain seq x y z
N MET A 1 2.71 23.87 -25.82
CA MET A 1 3.69 22.76 -25.99
C MET A 1 2.99 21.50 -25.52
N ALA A 2 3.21 20.35 -26.17
CA ALA A 2 2.60 19.09 -25.71
C ALA A 2 3.11 18.72 -24.30
N LEU A 3 2.23 18.19 -23.46
CA LEU A 3 2.56 17.74 -22.11
C LEU A 3 3.53 16.54 -22.18
N THR A 4 4.66 16.61 -21.48
CA THR A 4 5.66 15.52 -21.49
C THR A 4 5.69 14.75 -20.17
N ALA A 5 6.10 13.48 -20.25
CA ALA A 5 6.29 12.61 -19.08
C ALA A 5 7.30 13.20 -18.08
N GLU A 6 8.38 13.81 -18.57
CA GLU A 6 9.41 14.47 -17.76
C GLU A 6 8.80 15.63 -16.98
N LYS A 7 7.97 16.46 -17.62
CA LYS A 7 7.34 17.60 -16.97
C LYS A 7 6.31 17.17 -15.93
N VAL A 8 5.50 16.16 -16.22
CA VAL A 8 4.56 15.56 -15.25
C VAL A 8 5.30 15.05 -14.02
N LYS A 9 6.43 14.37 -14.18
CA LYS A 9 7.25 13.88 -13.06
C LYS A 9 7.91 15.00 -12.26
N GLU A 10 8.37 16.05 -12.94
CA GLU A 10 8.92 17.25 -12.29
C GLU A 10 7.86 17.91 -11.40
N VAL A 11 6.67 18.19 -11.96
CA VAL A 11 5.58 18.84 -11.24
C VAL A 11 5.04 17.94 -10.13
N GLY A 12 4.88 16.65 -10.36
CA GLY A 12 4.41 15.71 -9.33
C GLY A 12 5.36 15.63 -8.13
N ARG A 13 6.68 15.70 -8.35
CA ARG A 13 7.65 15.80 -7.25
C ARG A 13 7.60 17.14 -6.55
N ALA A 14 7.48 18.24 -7.30
CA ALA A 14 7.30 19.58 -6.72
C ALA A 14 6.00 19.70 -5.89
N ALA A 15 4.96 18.95 -6.25
CA ALA A 15 3.70 18.87 -5.52
C ALA A 15 3.78 18.04 -4.23
N GLY A 16 4.90 17.33 -4.00
CA GLY A 16 5.18 16.62 -2.75
C GLY A 16 5.29 15.10 -2.85
N ALA A 17 5.15 14.51 -4.04
CA ALA A 17 5.44 13.08 -4.22
C ALA A 17 6.95 12.82 -4.16
N ASP A 18 7.36 11.73 -3.51
CA ASP A 18 8.76 11.33 -3.49
C ASP A 18 9.19 10.63 -4.79
N LEU A 19 8.27 9.87 -5.38
CA LEU A 19 8.45 9.21 -6.67
C LEU A 19 7.20 9.40 -7.52
N VAL A 20 7.41 9.49 -8.84
CA VAL A 20 6.36 9.57 -9.85
C VAL A 20 6.72 8.61 -10.96
N GLY A 21 5.84 7.68 -11.26
CA GLY A 21 5.98 6.70 -12.34
C GLY A 21 4.77 6.73 -13.25
N ILE A 22 4.95 6.32 -14.49
CA ILE A 22 3.90 6.36 -15.52
C ILE A 22 3.80 4.99 -16.18
N ALA A 23 2.59 4.46 -16.26
CA ALA A 23 2.24 3.29 -17.04
C ALA A 23 1.41 3.69 -18.27
N SER A 24 1.60 2.97 -19.39
CA SER A 24 0.61 2.95 -20.47
C SER A 24 -0.61 2.15 -20.01
N ILE A 25 -1.80 2.51 -20.48
CA ILE A 25 -3.04 1.79 -20.21
C ILE A 25 -2.96 0.31 -20.61
N ASP A 26 -2.19 -0.03 -21.65
CA ASP A 26 -2.03 -1.40 -22.15
C ASP A 26 -1.46 -2.36 -21.10
N ARG A 27 -0.74 -1.85 -20.09
CA ARG A 27 -0.19 -2.69 -19.00
C ARG A 27 -1.25 -3.24 -18.06
N PHE A 28 -2.49 -2.78 -18.19
CA PHE A 28 -3.65 -3.24 -17.43
C PHE A 28 -4.52 -4.24 -18.22
N GLU A 29 -4.11 -4.61 -19.45
CA GLU A 29 -4.81 -5.62 -20.24
C GLU A 29 -5.01 -6.92 -19.44
N GLY A 30 -6.24 -7.41 -19.44
CA GLY A 30 -6.65 -8.59 -18.68
C GLY A 30 -7.02 -8.33 -17.21
N ALA A 31 -6.90 -7.10 -16.70
CA ALA A 31 -7.46 -6.76 -15.40
C ALA A 31 -9.00 -6.86 -15.42
N PRO A 32 -9.64 -7.33 -14.33
CA PRO A 32 -11.10 -7.34 -14.22
C PRO A 32 -11.70 -5.95 -14.42
N LEU A 33 -12.90 -5.85 -14.99
CA LEU A 33 -13.57 -4.56 -15.23
C LEU A 33 -13.73 -3.73 -13.96
N GLU A 34 -14.00 -4.38 -12.83
CA GLU A 34 -14.14 -3.77 -11.51
C GLU A 34 -12.82 -3.26 -10.93
N MET A 35 -11.69 -3.51 -11.62
CA MET A 35 -10.35 -3.07 -11.21
C MET A 35 -9.54 -2.38 -12.32
N HIS A 36 -10.11 -2.23 -13.51
CA HIS A 36 -9.41 -1.69 -14.68
C HIS A 36 -9.48 -0.14 -14.70
N PRO A 37 -8.37 0.59 -14.88
CA PRO A 37 -8.38 2.06 -14.93
C PRO A 37 -9.32 2.61 -16.02
N ALA A 38 -9.34 1.98 -17.20
CA ALA A 38 -10.24 2.36 -18.30
C ALA A 38 -11.74 2.17 -18.00
N SER A 39 -12.11 1.46 -16.93
CA SER A 39 -13.49 1.44 -16.47
C SER A 39 -13.92 2.75 -15.81
N ILE A 40 -12.95 3.51 -15.29
CA ILE A 40 -13.15 4.84 -14.69
C ILE A 40 -13.07 5.91 -15.78
N LEU A 41 -12.01 5.89 -16.61
CA LEU A 41 -11.82 6.80 -17.74
C LEU A 41 -11.59 5.98 -19.03
N PRO A 42 -12.61 5.73 -19.85
CA PRO A 42 -12.50 4.89 -21.06
C PRO A 42 -11.43 5.35 -22.06
N GLU A 43 -11.16 6.64 -22.11
CA GLU A 43 -10.19 7.32 -22.97
C GLU A 43 -8.77 7.34 -22.37
N ALA A 44 -8.56 6.68 -21.22
CA ALA A 44 -7.27 6.69 -20.55
C ALA A 44 -6.15 6.15 -21.44
N GLU A 45 -5.10 6.95 -21.64
CA GLU A 45 -3.87 6.53 -22.30
C GLU A 45 -2.77 6.23 -21.29
N SER A 46 -2.78 6.92 -20.14
CA SER A 46 -1.75 6.82 -19.11
C SER A 46 -2.31 6.69 -17.70
N VAL A 47 -1.58 5.97 -16.86
CA VAL A 47 -1.80 5.89 -15.42
C VAL A 47 -0.55 6.38 -14.70
N ILE A 48 -0.67 7.51 -14.01
CA ILE A 48 0.41 8.14 -13.25
C ILE A 48 0.29 7.69 -11.80
N VAL A 49 1.37 7.15 -11.22
CA VAL A 49 1.39 6.73 -9.81
C VAL A 49 2.35 7.61 -9.04
N LEU A 50 1.88 8.11 -7.90
CA LEU A 50 2.66 8.89 -6.93
C LEU A 50 3.00 8.00 -5.73
N ALA A 51 4.24 8.01 -5.28
CA ALA A 51 4.65 7.37 -4.03
C ALA A 51 5.11 8.39 -2.99
N PHE A 52 4.67 8.19 -1.74
CA PHE A 52 4.97 9.04 -0.60
C PHE A 52 5.64 8.21 0.47
N ARG A 53 6.84 8.63 0.90
CA ARG A 53 7.69 7.85 1.78
C ARG A 53 7.08 7.75 3.18
N ILE A 54 7.09 6.53 3.71
CA ILE A 54 6.89 6.28 5.13
C ILE A 54 8.21 6.62 5.82
N LEU A 55 8.17 7.53 6.79
CA LEU A 55 9.36 7.90 7.55
C LEU A 55 9.83 6.70 8.37
N ARG A 56 11.08 6.29 8.19
CA ARG A 56 11.69 5.22 9.00
C ARG A 56 11.58 5.51 10.50
N GLY A 57 11.72 6.78 10.89
CA GLY A 57 11.58 7.22 12.28
C GLY A 57 10.17 7.03 12.86
N ALA A 58 9.11 7.07 12.04
CA ALA A 58 7.74 6.88 12.52
C ALA A 58 7.48 5.44 13.03
N LEU A 59 8.29 4.48 12.57
CA LEU A 59 8.24 3.09 13.03
C LEU A 59 9.04 2.86 14.32
N ARG A 60 9.91 3.79 14.73
CA ARG A 60 10.81 3.63 15.88
C ARG A 60 10.06 3.37 17.17
N GLY A 61 9.05 4.20 17.46
CA GLY A 61 8.33 4.08 18.72
C GLY A 61 7.58 2.76 18.85
N ILE A 62 7.10 2.19 17.74
CA ILE A 62 6.50 0.84 17.72
C ILE A 62 7.58 -0.25 17.84
N GLU A 63 8.76 -0.05 17.24
CA GLU A 63 9.92 -0.95 17.41
C GLU A 63 10.41 -1.01 18.86
N GLU A 64 10.37 0.10 19.60
CA GLU A 64 10.80 0.17 21.00
C GLU A 64 9.66 0.02 22.00
N GLY A 65 8.39 -0.03 21.56
CA GLY A 65 7.23 -0.22 22.43
C GLY A 65 6.83 1.01 23.24
N THR A 66 7.23 2.20 22.78
CA THR A 66 7.16 3.46 23.55
C THR A 66 6.27 4.52 22.93
N TYR A 67 6.13 4.56 21.59
CA TYR A 67 5.32 5.57 20.91
C TYR A 67 4.68 5.03 19.63
N PHE A 68 3.37 4.76 19.71
CA PHE A 68 2.64 4.07 18.64
C PHE A 68 1.94 5.01 17.67
N ALA A 69 1.73 6.28 18.03
CA ALA A 69 0.92 7.18 17.22
C ALA A 69 1.65 7.70 15.96
N ALA A 70 2.98 7.78 15.95
CA ALA A 70 3.73 8.38 14.84
C ALA A 70 3.39 7.77 13.47
N TYR A 71 3.42 6.44 13.36
CA TYR A 71 3.12 5.75 12.11
C TYR A 71 1.66 5.92 11.65
N PRO A 72 0.63 5.55 12.44
CA PRO A 72 -0.76 5.68 12.01
C PRO A 72 -1.18 7.14 11.78
N SER A 73 -0.67 8.10 12.57
CA SER A 73 -1.02 9.52 12.40
C SER A 73 -0.33 10.16 11.21
N MET A 74 1.01 10.12 11.12
CA MET A 74 1.76 10.90 10.13
C MET A 74 1.98 10.15 8.82
N CYS A 75 2.30 8.85 8.90
CA CYS A 75 2.74 8.05 7.75
C CYS A 75 1.68 7.08 7.22
N TYR A 76 0.49 7.05 7.83
CA TYR A 76 -0.68 6.37 7.28
C TYR A 76 -1.77 7.39 6.98
N ALA A 77 -2.44 7.91 8.00
CA ALA A 77 -3.52 8.89 7.86
C ALA A 77 -3.03 10.20 7.24
N GLY A 78 -1.93 10.75 7.76
CA GLY A 78 -1.34 12.00 7.28
C GLY A 78 -1.03 11.96 5.78
N ILE A 79 -0.40 10.88 5.32
CA ILE A 79 -0.15 10.67 3.90
C ILE A 79 -1.45 10.51 3.11
N ASN A 80 -2.35 9.61 3.52
CA ASN A 80 -3.55 9.30 2.74
C ASN A 80 -4.56 10.45 2.72
N LEU A 81 -4.66 11.26 3.78
CA LEU A 81 -5.69 12.28 3.97
C LEU A 81 -5.21 13.72 3.68
N ASN A 82 -3.90 13.98 3.76
CA ASN A 82 -3.38 15.35 3.60
C ASN A 82 -2.34 15.45 2.48
N PHE A 83 -1.23 14.72 2.60
CA PHE A 83 -0.08 14.93 1.70
C PHE A 83 -0.36 14.41 0.29
N ALA A 84 -0.87 13.18 0.15
CA ALA A 84 -1.17 12.60 -1.14
C ALA A 84 -2.35 13.28 -1.85
N PRO A 85 -3.47 13.62 -1.18
CA PRO A 85 -4.58 14.33 -1.83
C PRO A 85 -4.18 15.72 -2.34
N LYS A 86 -3.35 16.45 -1.59
CA LYS A 86 -2.83 17.74 -2.06
C LYS A 86 -2.00 17.57 -3.34
N ALA A 87 -1.07 16.63 -3.35
CA ALA A 87 -0.23 16.37 -4.53
C ALA A 87 -1.04 15.86 -5.72
N LEU A 88 -2.05 15.01 -5.50
CA LEU A 88 -3.01 14.58 -6.52
C LEU A 88 -3.73 15.78 -7.14
N TYR A 89 -4.32 16.64 -6.30
CA TYR A 89 -5.05 17.80 -6.75
C TYR A 89 -4.18 18.77 -7.56
N ASP A 90 -3.00 19.11 -7.04
CA ASP A 90 -2.08 20.05 -7.71
C ASP A 90 -1.58 19.49 -9.05
N LEU A 91 -1.28 18.20 -9.14
CA LEU A 91 -0.83 17.57 -10.38
C LEU A 91 -1.99 17.39 -11.38
N SER A 92 -3.17 16.99 -10.94
CA SER A 92 -4.37 16.91 -11.80
C SER A 92 -4.68 18.26 -12.44
N ARG A 93 -4.66 19.35 -11.65
CA ARG A 93 -4.83 20.71 -12.18
C ARG A 93 -3.79 21.05 -13.25
N PHE A 94 -2.54 20.71 -13.01
CA PHE A 94 -1.49 20.95 -14.00
C PHE A 94 -1.75 20.18 -15.30
N ILE A 95 -2.23 18.94 -15.23
CA ILE A 95 -2.58 18.15 -16.42
C ILE A 95 -3.77 18.77 -17.16
N GLU A 96 -4.82 19.18 -16.43
CA GLU A 96 -6.00 19.86 -16.98
C GLU A 96 -5.67 21.22 -17.61
N ASP A 97 -4.77 22.01 -16.98
CA ASP A 97 -4.26 23.27 -17.55
C ASP A 97 -3.46 23.05 -18.85
N ASN A 98 -3.05 21.81 -19.14
CA ASN A 98 -2.41 21.42 -20.39
C ASN A 98 -3.37 20.71 -21.37
N GLY A 99 -4.68 20.69 -21.08
CA GLY A 99 -5.73 20.26 -22.00
C GLY A 99 -6.06 18.78 -22.00
N TYR A 100 -5.77 18.07 -20.89
CA TYR A 100 -6.03 16.64 -20.72
C TYR A 100 -6.90 16.38 -19.49
N GLU A 101 -7.75 15.36 -19.51
CA GLU A 101 -8.51 14.95 -18.33
C GLU A 101 -7.59 14.24 -17.32
N ALA A 102 -7.79 14.49 -16.03
CA ALA A 102 -6.99 13.87 -14.97
C ALA A 102 -7.86 13.45 -13.80
N VAL A 103 -8.21 12.16 -13.71
CA VAL A 103 -9.00 11.61 -12.61
C VAL A 103 -8.09 11.29 -11.42
N PRO A 104 -8.14 12.06 -10.32
CA PRO A 104 -7.39 11.72 -9.11
C PRO A 104 -8.05 10.54 -8.40
N TYR A 105 -7.27 9.49 -8.13
CA TYR A 105 -7.71 8.30 -7.38
C TYR A 105 -6.92 8.19 -6.08
N GLN A 106 -7.56 8.66 -5.00
CA GLN A 106 -6.99 8.67 -3.66
C GLN A 106 -6.95 7.25 -3.07
N ASN A 107 -5.95 6.96 -2.23
CA ASN A 107 -5.82 5.72 -1.46
C ASN A 107 -6.73 5.69 -0.23
N MET A 108 -8.00 5.98 -0.48
CA MET A 108 -9.14 5.96 0.41
C MET A 108 -10.29 5.38 -0.40
N VAL A 109 -10.45 4.05 -0.35
CA VAL A 109 -11.52 3.39 -1.08
C VAL A 109 -12.80 3.50 -0.27
N ILE A 110 -13.81 4.13 -0.85
CA ILE A 110 -15.14 4.26 -0.26
C ILE A 110 -16.06 3.30 -0.97
N ASP A 111 -16.49 2.26 -0.23
CA ASP A 111 -17.55 1.34 -0.64
C ASP A 111 -17.48 0.83 -2.09
N ALA A 112 -16.29 0.37 -2.50
CA ALA A 112 -16.07 -0.14 -3.85
C ALA A 112 -16.96 -1.35 -4.20
N SER A 113 -17.13 -1.59 -5.50
CA SER A 113 -17.79 -2.76 -6.10
C SER A 113 -17.18 -4.11 -5.70
N ILE A 114 -15.93 -4.09 -5.22
CA ILE A 114 -15.22 -5.25 -4.68
C ILE A 114 -14.94 -5.02 -3.18
N ASP A 115 -15.04 -6.08 -2.37
CA ASP A 115 -14.53 -6.04 -0.99
C ASP A 115 -13.01 -5.82 -1.00
N ILE A 116 -12.57 -4.73 -0.38
CA ILE A 116 -11.15 -4.36 -0.27
C ILE A 116 -10.34 -5.34 0.59
N THR A 117 -11.00 -6.15 1.42
CA THR A 117 -10.35 -7.10 2.33
C THR A 117 -10.06 -8.41 1.60
N HIS A 118 -11.09 -9.05 1.05
CA HIS A 118 -10.99 -10.37 0.43
C HIS A 118 -10.86 -10.33 -1.11
N GLY A 119 -11.11 -9.19 -1.74
CA GLY A 119 -11.13 -9.07 -3.19
C GLY A 119 -12.35 -9.71 -3.84
N THR A 120 -13.41 -10.00 -3.08
CA THR A 120 -14.63 -10.64 -3.58
C THR A 120 -15.60 -9.60 -4.14
N PRO A 121 -16.25 -9.87 -5.29
CA PRO A 121 -17.29 -9.00 -5.80
C PRO A 121 -18.44 -8.84 -4.81
N LYS A 122 -18.93 -7.60 -4.63
CA LYS A 122 -20.17 -7.33 -3.89
C LYS A 122 -21.36 -7.55 -4.82
N ASP A 123 -22.50 -7.92 -4.23
CA ASP A 123 -23.77 -7.99 -4.97
C ASP A 123 -24.25 -6.57 -5.32
N ARG A 124 -23.85 -6.10 -6.50
CA ARG A 124 -24.19 -4.78 -7.04
C ARG A 124 -24.53 -4.89 -8.50
N LYS A 125 -25.53 -4.10 -8.91
CA LYS A 125 -25.95 -4.03 -10.31
C LYS A 125 -24.93 -3.23 -11.12
N PRO A 126 -24.48 -3.75 -12.28
CA PRO A 126 -23.78 -3.00 -13.31
C PRO A 126 -24.51 -1.70 -13.69
N VAL A 127 -23.75 -0.67 -14.09
CA VAL A 127 -24.34 0.58 -14.59
C VAL A 127 -25.04 0.41 -15.93
N ALA A 128 -24.57 -0.55 -16.75
CA ALA A 128 -25.15 -0.96 -18.02
C ALA A 128 -24.63 -2.34 -18.41
N HIS A 129 -25.21 -2.95 -19.45
CA HIS A 129 -24.72 -4.21 -20.00
C HIS A 129 -23.23 -4.07 -20.44
N GLY A 130 -22.37 -4.98 -19.97
CA GLY A 130 -20.94 -4.97 -20.27
C GLY A 130 -20.09 -3.92 -19.53
N ARG A 131 -20.67 -3.19 -18.57
CA ARG A 131 -19.97 -2.22 -17.72
C ARG A 131 -19.87 -2.74 -16.28
N PRO A 132 -18.88 -2.32 -15.47
CA PRO A 132 -18.80 -2.75 -14.08
C PRO A 132 -19.90 -2.10 -13.22
N ALA A 133 -20.08 -2.63 -12.01
CA ALA A 133 -20.84 -1.93 -10.97
C ALA A 133 -20.14 -0.61 -10.55
N PRO A 134 -20.87 0.38 -10.01
CA PRO A 134 -20.29 1.62 -9.51
C PRO A 134 -19.16 1.42 -8.49
N ASP A 135 -18.28 2.42 -8.41
CA ASP A 135 -17.12 2.46 -7.52
C ASP A 135 -16.08 1.36 -7.84
N VAL A 136 -15.41 1.51 -8.98
CA VAL A 136 -14.30 0.64 -9.44
C VAL A 136 -13.13 0.72 -8.46
N LEU A 137 -12.56 -0.45 -8.11
CA LEU A 137 -11.45 -0.58 -7.18
C LEU A 137 -10.11 -0.67 -7.92
N LEU A 138 -9.33 0.40 -7.92
CA LEU A 138 -7.97 0.32 -8.47
C LEU A 138 -6.98 -0.28 -7.45
N HIS A 139 -6.27 -1.33 -7.85
CA HIS A 139 -5.25 -1.92 -6.99
C HIS A 139 -3.91 -1.16 -7.08
N PHE A 140 -3.69 -0.25 -6.12
CA PHE A 140 -2.53 0.65 -6.08
C PHE A 140 -1.16 -0.02 -6.30
N ARG A 141 -0.92 -1.19 -5.70
CA ARG A 141 0.38 -1.88 -5.83
C ARG A 141 0.60 -2.41 -7.25
N ILE A 142 -0.48 -2.85 -7.91
CA ILE A 142 -0.42 -3.32 -9.30
C ILE A 142 -0.17 -2.12 -10.21
N ALA A 143 -0.89 -1.01 -10.00
CA ALA A 143 -0.67 0.23 -10.74
C ALA A 143 0.77 0.75 -10.59
N ALA A 144 1.33 0.73 -9.38
CA ALA A 144 2.72 1.15 -9.14
C ALA A 144 3.76 0.24 -9.82
N THR A 145 3.52 -1.07 -9.86
CA THR A 145 4.34 -2.04 -10.61
C THR A 145 4.21 -1.83 -12.12
N ALA A 146 3.00 -1.62 -12.63
CA ALA A 146 2.77 -1.26 -14.02
C ALA A 146 3.47 0.05 -14.39
N ALA A 147 3.56 1.01 -13.46
CA ALA A 147 4.20 2.31 -13.64
C ALA A 147 5.73 2.29 -13.46
N GLY A 148 6.35 1.12 -13.29
CA GLY A 148 7.80 0.98 -13.21
C GLY A 148 8.43 1.53 -11.93
N LEU A 149 7.64 1.86 -10.90
CA LEU A 149 8.16 2.39 -9.65
C LEU A 149 8.88 1.34 -8.79
N GLY A 150 8.58 0.06 -9.02
CA GLY A 150 8.99 -1.02 -8.14
C GLY A 150 8.33 -2.35 -8.50
N GLU A 151 8.47 -3.32 -7.60
CA GLU A 151 7.86 -4.63 -7.72
C GLU A 151 7.03 -5.00 -6.49
N ILE A 152 6.18 -6.01 -6.59
CA ILE A 152 5.50 -6.60 -5.44
C ILE A 152 6.41 -7.68 -4.86
N GLY A 153 6.87 -7.47 -3.62
CA GLY A 153 7.71 -8.44 -2.92
C GLY A 153 6.91 -9.64 -2.41
N TYR A 154 7.60 -10.67 -1.91
CA TYR A 154 6.98 -11.92 -1.46
C TYR A 154 5.92 -11.73 -0.37
N SER A 155 6.01 -10.67 0.44
CA SER A 155 5.01 -10.32 1.47
C SER A 155 3.73 -9.68 0.93
N LYS A 156 3.56 -9.62 -0.40
CA LYS A 156 2.55 -8.85 -1.13
C LYS A 156 2.71 -7.32 -0.98
N VAL A 157 3.66 -6.82 -0.19
CA VAL A 157 3.95 -5.38 -0.07
C VAL A 157 4.75 -4.90 -1.27
N PHE A 158 4.40 -3.71 -1.77
CA PHE A 158 5.12 -3.06 -2.88
C PHE A 158 6.49 -2.56 -2.40
N LEU A 159 7.53 -2.78 -3.20
CA LEU A 159 8.92 -2.42 -2.91
C LEU A 159 9.45 -1.45 -3.96
N THR A 160 10.09 -0.36 -3.53
CA THR A 160 10.79 0.58 -4.41
C THR A 160 12.30 0.46 -4.23
N PRO A 161 13.13 0.69 -5.27
CA PRO A 161 14.59 0.72 -5.14
C PRO A 161 15.09 1.78 -4.15
N GLN A 162 14.29 2.83 -3.89
CA GLN A 162 14.66 3.92 -3.00
C GLN A 162 14.34 3.60 -1.55
N PHE A 163 13.11 3.15 -1.26
CA PHE A 163 12.59 3.10 0.11
C PHE A 163 12.25 1.69 0.59
N GLY A 164 12.46 0.66 -0.25
CA GLY A 164 12.01 -0.69 0.06
C GLY A 164 10.48 -0.70 0.25
N PRO A 165 9.94 -1.19 1.36
CA PRO A 165 8.49 -1.23 1.61
C PRO A 165 7.90 0.09 2.14
N ARG A 166 8.72 1.13 2.33
CA ARG A 166 8.32 2.34 3.04
C ARG A 166 7.65 3.39 2.15
N GLN A 167 6.50 3.05 1.57
CA GLN A 167 5.69 4.02 0.84
C GLN A 167 4.20 3.73 0.91
N ARG A 168 3.42 4.81 0.77
CA ARG A 168 2.02 4.78 0.37
C ARG A 168 1.92 5.31 -1.06
N LEU A 169 0.84 4.94 -1.74
CA LEU A 169 0.66 5.18 -3.17
C LEU A 169 -0.61 5.99 -3.41
N ALA A 170 -0.65 6.75 -4.50
CA ALA A 170 -1.83 7.41 -5.04
C ALA A 170 -1.77 7.37 -6.57
N VAL A 171 -2.89 7.53 -7.26
CA VAL A 171 -2.95 7.37 -8.72
C VAL A 171 -3.70 8.53 -9.38
N ILE A 172 -3.29 8.90 -10.59
CA ILE A 172 -4.05 9.72 -11.53
C ILE A 172 -4.22 8.92 -12.81
N ILE A 173 -5.45 8.88 -13.34
CA ILE A 173 -5.77 8.28 -14.64
C ILE A 173 -6.00 9.43 -15.62
N THR A 174 -5.41 9.38 -16.81
CA THR A 174 -5.47 10.50 -17.76
C THR A 174 -5.48 10.01 -19.21
N ASP A 175 -6.12 10.78 -20.07
CA ASP A 175 -6.09 10.66 -21.53
C ASP A 175 -4.81 11.24 -22.15
N ALA A 176 -3.90 11.80 -21.34
CA ALA A 176 -2.61 12.28 -21.83
C ALA A 176 -1.73 11.14 -22.37
N PRO A 177 -1.19 11.24 -23.61
CA PRO A 177 -0.33 10.22 -24.24
C PRO A 177 1.11 10.31 -23.71
N LEU A 178 1.32 9.95 -22.44
CA LEU A 178 2.61 10.08 -21.76
C LEU A 178 3.48 8.85 -22.00
N LYS A 179 4.77 9.08 -22.24
CA LYS A 179 5.76 8.01 -22.36
C LYS A 179 5.84 7.20 -21.04
N PRO A 180 5.61 5.87 -21.07
CA PRO A 180 5.65 5.05 -19.86
C PRO A 180 7.08 4.79 -19.38
N ASP A 181 7.25 4.57 -18.09
CA ASP A 181 8.51 4.13 -17.48
C ASP A 181 8.78 2.64 -17.77
N PRO A 182 10.04 2.20 -17.87
CA PRO A 182 10.35 0.77 -17.94
C PRO A 182 9.83 0.03 -16.70
N GLN A 183 9.23 -1.15 -16.90
CA GLN A 183 8.84 -2.00 -15.77
C GLN A 183 10.07 -2.62 -15.10
N ILE A 184 9.98 -2.85 -13.78
CA ILE A 184 11.03 -3.49 -12.99
C ILE A 184 10.75 -5.01 -12.93
N PRO A 185 11.64 -5.88 -13.42
CA PRO A 185 11.44 -7.33 -13.37
C PRO A 185 11.28 -7.85 -11.94
N PRO A 186 10.50 -8.92 -11.74
CA PRO A 186 10.40 -9.57 -10.43
C PRO A 186 11.76 -10.11 -9.97
N GLY A 187 12.04 -10.01 -8.67
CA GLY A 187 13.30 -10.45 -8.06
C GLY A 187 14.43 -9.42 -8.09
N THR A 188 14.17 -8.21 -8.60
CA THR A 188 15.17 -7.12 -8.64
C THR A 188 15.52 -6.62 -7.23
N ILE A 189 14.49 -6.36 -6.42
CA ILE A 189 14.55 -5.83 -5.06
C ILE A 189 14.32 -6.96 -4.05
N CYS A 190 13.23 -7.72 -4.19
CA CYS A 190 12.93 -8.85 -3.32
C CYS A 190 13.86 -10.03 -3.64
N ASP A 191 14.72 -10.41 -2.70
CA ASP A 191 15.61 -11.57 -2.82
C ASP A 191 15.03 -12.86 -2.21
N ARG A 192 13.72 -12.87 -1.94
CA ARG A 192 13.05 -14.01 -1.31
C ARG A 192 13.73 -14.49 -0.02
N CYS A 193 14.30 -13.58 0.79
CA CYS A 193 14.93 -13.94 2.06
C CYS A 193 13.98 -14.58 3.09
N MET A 194 12.66 -14.44 2.91
CA MET A 194 11.59 -14.92 3.80
C MET A 194 11.57 -14.30 5.21
N ASN A 195 12.26 -13.18 5.43
CA ASN A 195 12.18 -12.44 6.71
C ASN A 195 10.75 -11.99 7.02
N CYS A 196 9.99 -11.56 6.01
CA CYS A 196 8.60 -11.16 6.17
C CYS A 196 7.69 -12.29 6.67
N VAL A 197 7.94 -13.53 6.24
CA VAL A 197 7.23 -14.72 6.69
C VAL A 197 7.65 -15.06 8.13
N ARG A 198 8.96 -15.12 8.40
CA ARG A 198 9.51 -15.46 9.72
C ARG A 198 9.11 -14.49 10.82
N GLU A 199 9.07 -13.19 10.54
CA GLU A 199 8.74 -12.16 11.54
C GLU A 199 7.24 -11.83 11.62
N CYS A 200 6.38 -12.47 10.81
CA CYS A 200 4.93 -12.25 10.89
C CYS A 200 4.39 -12.87 12.19
N PRO A 201 3.82 -12.08 13.11
CA PRO A 201 3.48 -12.56 14.46
C PRO A 201 2.33 -13.59 14.48
N VAL A 202 1.61 -13.73 13.37
CA VAL A 202 0.44 -14.62 13.23
C VAL A 202 0.60 -15.60 12.07
N GLY A 203 1.77 -15.64 11.41
CA GLY A 203 1.98 -16.50 10.25
C GLY A 203 1.00 -16.24 9.10
N ALA A 204 0.56 -14.99 8.90
CA ALA A 204 -0.43 -14.65 7.89
C ALA A 204 0.06 -14.81 6.45
N ILE A 205 1.38 -14.81 6.23
CA ILE A 205 1.97 -14.94 4.89
C ILE A 205 2.41 -16.38 4.72
N SER A 206 1.79 -17.07 3.77
CA SER A 206 2.14 -18.44 3.40
C SER A 206 3.57 -18.52 2.86
N ARG A 207 4.30 -19.56 3.27
CA ARG A 207 5.63 -19.91 2.74
C ARG A 207 5.56 -20.76 1.47
N ASP A 208 4.50 -21.57 1.35
CA ASP A 208 4.47 -22.69 0.38
C ASP A 208 3.40 -22.49 -0.70
N ARG A 209 2.31 -21.79 -0.38
CA ARG A 209 1.27 -21.37 -1.32
C ARG A 209 1.51 -19.95 -1.81
N THR A 210 1.43 -19.74 -3.12
CA THR A 210 1.64 -18.45 -3.79
C THR A 210 0.45 -18.03 -4.63
N VAL A 211 0.37 -16.74 -4.92
CA VAL A 211 -0.53 -16.13 -5.91
C VAL A 211 0.34 -15.42 -6.93
N SER A 212 0.00 -15.53 -8.21
CA SER A 212 0.69 -14.85 -9.29
C SER A 212 -0.26 -14.04 -10.16
N VAL A 213 0.24 -12.91 -10.67
CA VAL A 213 -0.50 -12.01 -11.56
C VAL A 213 0.45 -11.50 -12.65
N LYS A 214 0.00 -11.55 -13.91
CA LYS A 214 0.71 -10.91 -15.02
C LYS A 214 0.41 -9.41 -15.03
N ILE A 215 1.44 -8.59 -15.08
CA ILE A 215 1.34 -7.12 -15.14
C ILE A 215 2.29 -6.64 -16.23
N GLY A 216 1.75 -6.20 -17.36
CA GLY A 216 2.53 -5.92 -18.57
C GLY A 216 3.40 -7.12 -18.97
N ASP A 217 4.71 -6.91 -19.05
CA ASP A 217 5.66 -7.90 -19.59
C ASP A 217 6.03 -9.02 -18.62
N TYR A 218 5.70 -8.87 -17.32
CA TYR A 218 6.19 -9.77 -16.28
C TYR A 218 5.04 -10.42 -15.48
N THR A 219 5.30 -11.64 -14.99
CA THR A 219 4.47 -12.30 -13.99
C THR A 219 5.10 -12.11 -12.61
N TYR A 220 4.37 -11.47 -11.72
CA TYR A 220 4.78 -11.26 -10.33
C TYR A 220 4.13 -12.32 -9.45
N GLU A 221 4.88 -12.82 -8.46
CA GLU A 221 4.43 -13.88 -7.55
C GLU A 221 4.74 -13.49 -6.11
N TRP A 222 3.79 -13.72 -5.20
CA TRP A 222 3.96 -13.50 -3.76
C TRP A 222 3.28 -14.62 -2.95
N GLY A 223 3.65 -14.74 -1.68
CA GLY A 223 3.01 -15.68 -0.75
C GLY A 223 1.54 -15.36 -0.55
N GLU A 224 0.69 -16.38 -0.59
CA GLU A 224 -0.74 -16.23 -0.28
C GLU A 224 -0.92 -15.61 1.11
N LEU A 225 -1.82 -14.63 1.22
CA LEU A 225 -2.02 -13.85 2.44
C LEU A 225 -3.35 -14.21 3.09
N ASP A 226 -3.30 -14.68 4.33
CA ASP A 226 -4.44 -14.76 5.24
C ASP A 226 -4.79 -13.32 5.70
N VAL A 227 -5.75 -12.72 5.03
CA VAL A 227 -6.10 -11.29 5.21
C VAL A 227 -6.73 -11.02 6.57
N ASP A 228 -7.41 -12.00 7.15
CA ASP A 228 -8.05 -11.88 8.46
C ASP A 228 -7.02 -11.88 9.58
N LYS A 229 -6.09 -12.85 9.58
CA LYS A 229 -4.96 -12.85 10.51
C LYS A 229 -4.13 -11.57 10.36
N CYS A 230 -3.86 -11.15 9.13
CA CYS A 230 -3.10 -9.93 8.87
C CYS A 230 -3.80 -8.69 9.44
N THR A 231 -5.12 -8.55 9.19
CA THR A 231 -5.93 -7.43 9.66
C THR A 231 -5.92 -7.37 11.17
N LEU A 232 -6.21 -8.48 11.84
CA LEU A 232 -6.24 -8.58 13.29
C LEU A 232 -4.87 -8.25 13.90
N ALA A 233 -3.79 -8.86 13.38
CA ALA A 233 -2.43 -8.64 13.89
C ALA A 233 -1.96 -7.19 13.74
N TYR A 234 -2.14 -6.63 12.55
CA TYR A 234 -1.70 -5.28 12.23
C TYR A 234 -2.40 -4.23 13.11
N THR A 235 -3.67 -4.46 13.42
CA THR A 235 -4.52 -3.53 14.18
C THR A 235 -4.50 -3.77 15.69
N GLY A 236 -3.65 -4.67 16.19
CA GLY A 236 -3.42 -4.87 17.62
C GLY A 236 -4.26 -5.94 18.28
N GLY A 237 -4.81 -6.91 17.55
CA GLY A 237 -5.48 -8.08 18.13
C GLY A 237 -4.54 -9.15 18.69
N ILE A 238 -3.27 -8.82 18.97
CA ILE A 238 -2.28 -9.73 19.57
C ILE A 238 -1.84 -9.13 20.90
N LYS A 239 -2.08 -9.86 21.99
CA LYS A 239 -1.83 -9.36 23.35
C LYS A 239 -0.34 -9.12 23.61
N GLU A 240 0.51 -10.01 23.12
CA GLU A 240 1.95 -10.04 23.36
C GLU A 240 2.68 -8.85 22.71
N ASN A 241 2.06 -8.16 21.75
CA ASN A 241 2.66 -6.98 21.09
C ASN A 241 1.73 -5.76 21.07
N ASN A 242 0.75 -5.73 21.97
CA ASN A 242 -0.19 -4.61 22.11
C ASN A 242 -0.27 -4.15 23.58
N PRO A 243 0.39 -3.03 23.96
CA PRO A 243 0.31 -2.50 25.32
C PRO A 243 -1.04 -1.85 25.65
N PHE A 244 -1.93 -1.76 24.68
CA PHE A 244 -3.30 -1.24 24.82
C PHE A 244 -4.35 -2.37 24.81
N ALA A 245 -3.90 -3.63 24.79
CA ALA A 245 -4.80 -4.77 24.83
C ALA A 245 -5.59 -4.78 26.15
N PRO A 246 -6.92 -4.92 26.13
CA PRO A 246 -7.69 -5.11 27.35
C PRO A 246 -7.37 -6.49 27.96
N ALA A 247 -7.62 -6.64 29.26
CA ALA A 247 -7.32 -7.87 29.98
C ALA A 247 -8.05 -9.10 29.40
N ASP A 248 -9.28 -8.90 28.91
CA ASP A 248 -10.17 -9.90 28.30
C ASP A 248 -10.00 -10.03 26.77
N LEU A 249 -8.91 -9.53 26.19
CA LEU A 249 -8.64 -9.74 24.76
C LEU A 249 -8.53 -11.26 24.50
N PRO A 250 -9.36 -11.83 23.60
CA PRO A 250 -9.35 -13.26 23.35
C PRO A 250 -8.08 -13.72 22.64
N PRO A 251 -7.74 -15.01 22.70
CA PRO A 251 -6.66 -15.59 21.89
C PRO A 251 -6.99 -15.49 20.39
N LEU A 252 -5.96 -15.63 19.55
CA LEU A 252 -6.04 -15.43 18.10
C LEU A 252 -7.20 -16.21 17.45
N GLU A 253 -7.36 -17.49 17.78
CA GLU A 253 -8.37 -18.38 17.18
C GLU A 253 -9.81 -17.95 17.49
N GLU A 254 -10.03 -17.33 18.65
CA GLU A 254 -11.33 -16.79 19.04
C GLU A 254 -11.53 -15.38 18.48
N ALA A 255 -10.48 -14.55 18.50
CA ALA A 255 -10.50 -13.21 17.91
C ALA A 255 -10.85 -13.21 16.41
N LEU A 256 -10.44 -14.25 15.67
CA LEU A 256 -10.76 -14.41 14.25
C LEU A 256 -12.25 -14.64 13.96
N LYS A 257 -13.05 -15.05 14.95
CA LYS A 257 -14.50 -15.27 14.78
C LYS A 257 -15.29 -13.95 14.73
N ASP A 258 -14.75 -12.90 15.35
CA ASP A 258 -15.30 -11.54 15.34
C ASP A 258 -14.16 -10.52 15.41
N ILE A 259 -13.53 -10.29 14.25
CA ILE A 259 -12.37 -9.40 14.12
C ILE A 259 -12.73 -8.00 14.57
N TRP A 260 -13.82 -7.43 14.05
CA TRP A 260 -14.16 -6.03 14.32
C TRP A 260 -14.66 -5.83 15.75
N GLY A 261 -15.43 -6.77 16.31
CA GLY A 261 -15.80 -6.73 17.72
C GLY A 261 -14.57 -6.78 18.63
N THR A 262 -13.60 -7.65 18.31
CA THR A 262 -12.32 -7.74 19.03
C THR A 262 -11.53 -6.45 18.97
N LEU A 263 -11.34 -5.88 17.77
CA LEU A 263 -10.54 -4.67 17.58
C LEU A 263 -11.15 -3.42 18.20
N ASN A 264 -12.48 -3.36 18.30
CA ASN A 264 -13.21 -2.28 18.96
C ASN A 264 -13.04 -2.28 20.50
N LYS A 265 -12.62 -3.39 21.09
CA LYS A 265 -12.28 -3.44 22.53
C LYS A 265 -10.96 -2.71 22.85
N VAL A 266 -10.06 -2.60 21.88
CA VAL A 266 -8.75 -1.93 22.04
C VAL A 266 -8.93 -0.42 22.11
N SER A 267 -8.61 0.20 23.25
CA SER A 267 -8.82 1.64 23.50
C SER A 267 -8.07 2.55 22.52
N PHE A 268 -6.86 2.14 22.13
CA PHE A 268 -6.05 2.86 21.15
C PHE A 268 -6.73 2.89 19.78
N ASN A 269 -7.39 1.80 19.36
CA ASN A 269 -8.11 1.76 18.09
C ASN A 269 -9.29 2.72 18.07
N ARG A 270 -10.08 2.79 19.15
CA ARG A 270 -11.19 3.75 19.27
C ARG A 270 -10.70 5.20 19.15
N SER A 271 -9.59 5.50 19.82
CA SER A 271 -8.97 6.84 19.76
C SER A 271 -8.42 7.14 18.36
N SER A 272 -7.75 6.17 17.74
CA SER A 272 -7.20 6.27 16.39
C SER A 272 -8.30 6.48 15.34
N LEU A 273 -9.43 5.78 15.44
CA LEU A 273 -10.56 5.97 14.54
C LEU A 273 -11.15 7.38 14.64
N ASN A 274 -11.25 7.93 15.86
CA ASN A 274 -11.77 9.27 16.06
C ASN A 274 -10.81 10.36 15.56
N LEU A 275 -9.50 10.20 15.76
CA LEU A 275 -8.51 11.23 15.43
C LEU A 275 -7.96 11.13 14.01
N PHE A 276 -7.82 9.90 13.48
CA PHE A 276 -7.09 9.61 12.24
C PHE A 276 -7.96 8.92 11.20
N HIS A 277 -9.25 8.63 11.50
CA HIS A 277 -10.18 7.90 10.64
C HIS A 277 -9.68 6.52 10.18
N HIS A 278 -8.78 5.93 10.96
CA HIS A 278 -8.19 4.60 10.70
C HIS A 278 -7.95 3.85 12.01
N TYR A 279 -8.05 2.52 11.98
CA TYR A 279 -7.61 1.67 13.09
C TYR A 279 -6.12 1.89 13.39
N GLY A 280 -5.75 1.71 14.65
CA GLY A 280 -4.38 1.87 15.10
C GLY A 280 -3.48 0.82 14.45
N ALA A 281 -2.40 1.26 13.83
CA ALA A 281 -1.39 0.38 13.25
C ALA A 281 -0.46 -0.24 14.31
N ILE A 282 -1.04 -0.81 15.37
CA ILE A 282 -0.34 -1.16 16.63
C ILE A 282 0.71 -2.25 16.38
N GLY A 283 0.41 -3.25 15.56
CA GLY A 283 1.37 -4.29 15.18
C GLY A 283 2.56 -3.76 14.36
N GLY A 284 2.49 -2.51 13.88
CA GLY A 284 3.59 -1.78 13.26
C GLY A 284 4.18 -2.43 12.02
N ALA A 285 3.41 -3.29 11.35
CA ALA A 285 3.84 -4.05 10.18
C ALA A 285 5.20 -4.78 10.39
N LYS A 286 5.35 -5.42 11.57
CA LYS A 286 6.58 -6.11 12.03
C LYS A 286 7.20 -7.02 10.95
N GLY A 287 6.41 -7.92 10.36
CA GLY A 287 6.88 -8.81 9.30
C GLY A 287 7.05 -8.13 7.94
N CYS A 288 5.96 -7.61 7.36
CA CYS A 288 5.95 -7.25 5.95
C CYS A 288 6.67 -5.93 5.61
N ILE A 289 6.66 -4.92 6.50
CA ILE A 289 7.35 -3.64 6.28
C ILE A 289 8.67 -3.61 7.06
N ARG A 290 8.64 -3.80 8.38
CA ARG A 290 9.84 -3.62 9.22
C ARG A 290 10.92 -4.66 8.89
N ALA A 291 10.58 -5.95 8.86
CA ALA A 291 11.60 -6.98 8.55
C ALA A 291 12.17 -6.83 7.13
N CYS A 292 11.32 -6.52 6.14
CA CYS A 292 11.78 -6.23 4.77
C CYS A 292 12.68 -4.98 4.72
N MET A 293 12.28 -3.89 5.36
CA MET A 293 13.08 -2.66 5.42
C MET A 293 14.44 -2.90 6.06
N ILE A 294 14.49 -3.58 7.21
CA ILE A 294 15.73 -3.90 7.93
C ILE A 294 16.67 -4.66 7.01
N HIS A 295 16.18 -5.75 6.42
CA HIS A 295 16.97 -6.59 5.51
C HIS A 295 17.50 -5.84 4.29
N LEU A 296 16.64 -5.04 3.64
CA LEU A 296 17.04 -4.29 2.44
C LEU A 296 18.04 -3.17 2.75
N GLU A 297 17.95 -2.55 3.93
CA GLU A 297 18.96 -1.59 4.41
C GLU A 297 20.30 -2.30 4.68
N GLU A 298 20.29 -3.43 5.40
CA GLU A 298 21.50 -4.18 5.78
C GLU A 298 22.23 -4.77 4.58
N THR A 299 21.49 -5.18 3.55
CA THR A 299 22.05 -5.75 2.31
C THR A 299 22.39 -4.70 1.25
N GLY A 300 22.10 -3.42 1.49
CA GLY A 300 22.36 -2.35 0.52
C GLY A 300 21.51 -2.45 -0.77
N LYS A 301 20.39 -3.18 -0.73
CA LYS A 301 19.50 -3.36 -1.89
C LYS A 301 18.61 -2.16 -2.20
N ILE A 302 18.60 -1.15 -1.32
CA ILE A 302 17.89 0.11 -1.52
C ILE A 302 18.82 1.30 -1.35
N SER A 303 18.48 2.44 -1.95
CA SER A 303 19.36 3.62 -1.92
C SER A 303 19.16 4.53 -0.71
N ASN A 304 17.98 4.53 -0.06
CA ASN A 304 17.78 5.32 1.16
C ASN A 304 18.28 4.57 2.41
N LEU A 305 19.57 4.73 2.69
CA LEU A 305 20.28 4.12 3.81
C LEU A 305 20.44 5.08 5.00
N PHE A 306 20.77 4.50 6.16
CA PHE A 306 20.98 5.22 7.41
C PHE A 306 22.28 4.73 8.07
N GLU A 307 23.05 5.65 8.65
CA GLU A 307 24.32 5.32 9.32
C GLU A 307 24.18 4.27 10.43
N LYS A 308 23.02 4.27 11.11
CA LYS A 308 22.76 3.39 12.24
C LYS A 308 21.65 2.39 11.90
N PRO A 309 21.80 1.11 12.28
CA PRO A 309 20.79 0.09 12.02
C PRO A 309 19.47 0.44 12.69
N PHE A 310 18.38 -0.09 12.13
CA PHE A 310 17.05 0.17 12.65
C PHE A 310 16.87 -0.61 13.94
N ARG A 311 16.98 -1.94 13.93
CA ARG A 311 16.94 -2.72 15.15
C ARG A 311 18.30 -2.64 15.86
N ARG A 312 18.31 -2.12 17.07
CA ARG A 312 19.55 -1.93 17.88
C ARG A 312 19.53 -2.72 19.18
N ARG A 313 18.38 -3.30 19.51
CA ARG A 313 18.09 -4.06 20.73
C ARG A 313 17.12 -5.19 20.36
N PRO A 314 17.00 -6.23 21.21
CA PRO A 314 15.96 -7.23 21.04
C PRO A 314 14.57 -6.58 20.92
N ALA A 315 13.74 -7.11 20.03
CA ALA A 315 12.36 -6.65 19.90
C ALA A 315 11.59 -6.99 21.18
N TRP A 316 10.84 -6.03 21.70
CA TRP A 316 10.02 -6.23 22.90
C TRP A 316 8.81 -7.12 22.59
N TRP A 317 8.35 -7.78 23.65
CA TRP A 317 7.11 -8.53 23.76
C TRP A 317 6.60 -8.38 25.19
N LEU A 318 5.30 -8.28 25.37
CA LEU A 318 4.67 -8.36 26.69
C LEU A 318 4.67 -9.82 27.12
N SER A 319 5.19 -10.06 28.32
CA SER A 319 5.20 -11.36 29.00
C SER A 319 3.83 -11.74 29.54
#